data_AF-A0A835WL52-F1
#
_entry.id   AF-A0A835WL52-F1
#
_cell.length_a   1.000
_cell.length_b   1.000
_cell.length_c   1.000
_cell.angle_alpha   90.00
_cell.angle_beta   90.00
_cell.angle_gamma   90.00
#
_symmetry.space_group_name_H-M   'P 1'
#
loop_
_entity.id
_entity.type
_entity.pdbx_description
1 polymer ?
#
loop_
_entity_poly.entity_id
_entity_poly.type
_entity_poly.pdbx_seq_one_letter_code
_entity_poly.pdbx_strand_id
1 'polypeptide(L)'
;MGGGHHHAPAGPEPSWAKHLAPKSGLCPPDFHYNREIWYPHGGFYCDPKGWRKNTLLTLGGIGVLLYMTFSYSTANEVRHMAPKGWIPSIMWNPNVPDPVDFRGRKLNRDGTLPEGESSAHAHH
;
A
#
# COMPACT_ATOMS: atom_id res chain seq x y z
N MET A 1 5.45 -45.01 -20.66
CA MET A 1 4.12 -45.62 -20.52
C MET A 1 4.01 -46.16 -19.11
N GLY A 2 2.98 -45.79 -18.33
CA GLY A 2 2.67 -46.46 -17.07
C GLY A 2 2.32 -45.52 -15.93
N GLY A 3 1.10 -45.66 -15.40
CA GLY A 3 0.65 -44.98 -14.18
C GLY A 3 -0.79 -44.47 -14.25
N GLY A 4 -1.73 -45.27 -14.76
CA GLY A 4 -3.15 -44.94 -14.69
C GLY A 4 -3.61 -44.93 -13.24
N HIS A 5 -3.79 -43.74 -12.66
CA HIS A 5 -4.50 -43.59 -11.40
C HIS A 5 -5.96 -43.95 -11.66
N HIS A 6 -6.35 -45.18 -11.31
CA HIS A 6 -7.74 -45.58 -11.23
C HIS A 6 -8.39 -44.78 -10.09
N HIS A 7 -9.11 -43.72 -10.44
CA HIS A 7 -10.06 -43.12 -9.52
C HIS A 7 -11.15 -44.17 -9.24
N ALA A 8 -11.34 -44.52 -7.97
CA ALA A 8 -12.50 -45.30 -7.56
C ALA A 8 -13.78 -44.57 -8.03
N PRO A 9 -14.83 -45.30 -8.47
CA PRO A 9 -16.09 -44.65 -8.84
C PRO A 9 -16.56 -43.83 -7.64
N ALA A 10 -16.88 -42.56 -7.88
CA ALA A 10 -17.41 -41.68 -6.85
C ALA A 10 -18.61 -42.37 -6.21
N GLY A 11 -18.46 -42.82 -4.96
CA GLY A 11 -19.58 -43.29 -4.16
C GLY A 11 -20.62 -42.18 -4.05
N PRO A 12 -21.89 -42.50 -3.74
CA PRO A 12 -22.89 -41.48 -3.50
C PRO A 12 -22.36 -40.51 -2.44
N GLU A 13 -22.28 -39.24 -2.82
CA GLU A 13 -21.69 -38.17 -2.02
C GLU A 13 -22.33 -38.18 -0.62
N PRO A 14 -21.55 -38.27 0.47
CA PRO A 14 -22.13 -38.33 1.81
C PRO A 14 -22.92 -37.05 2.10
N SER A 15 -24.05 -37.17 2.79
CA SER A 15 -24.99 -36.05 3.00
C SER A 15 -24.36 -34.80 3.60
N TRP A 16 -23.29 -34.95 4.36
CA TRP A 16 -22.53 -33.85 4.96
C TRP A 16 -21.61 -33.12 3.98
N ALA A 17 -21.21 -33.72 2.86
CA ALA A 17 -20.37 -33.06 1.86
C ALA A 17 -21.11 -31.92 1.15
N LYS A 18 -22.44 -31.97 1.07
CA LYS A 18 -23.30 -30.84 0.66
C LYS A 18 -23.20 -29.64 1.61
N HIS A 19 -22.79 -29.86 2.85
CA HIS A 19 -22.48 -28.79 3.80
C HIS A 19 -21.03 -28.30 3.67
N LEU A 20 -20.15 -29.01 2.95
CA LEU A 20 -18.73 -28.69 2.78
C LEU A 20 -18.37 -28.13 1.39
N ALA A 21 -19.18 -28.36 0.36
CA ALA A 21 -19.07 -27.67 -0.92
C ALA A 21 -19.45 -26.17 -0.78
N PRO A 22 -18.64 -25.20 -1.24
CA PRO A 22 -18.91 -23.79 -1.04
C PRO A 22 -19.86 -23.19 -2.08
N LYS A 23 -20.64 -22.20 -1.64
CA LYS A 23 -21.38 -21.29 -2.53
C LYS A 23 -20.47 -20.38 -3.37
N SER A 24 -19.18 -20.26 -3.01
CA SER A 24 -18.17 -19.61 -3.83
C SER A 24 -17.53 -20.69 -4.72
N GLY A 25 -17.69 -20.61 -6.05
CA GLY A 25 -17.11 -21.57 -7.00
C GLY A 25 -15.57 -21.56 -7.08
N LEU A 26 -14.88 -21.11 -6.02
CA LEU A 26 -13.43 -20.96 -5.90
C LEU A 26 -12.75 -22.22 -5.35
N CYS A 27 -13.46 -23.05 -4.59
CA CYS A 27 -12.90 -24.27 -3.99
C CYS A 27 -13.13 -25.48 -4.91
N PRO A 28 -12.13 -26.35 -5.10
CA PRO A 28 -12.34 -27.64 -5.74
C PRO A 28 -13.39 -28.48 -4.99
N PRO A 29 -14.21 -29.28 -5.70
CA PRO A 29 -15.26 -30.10 -5.08
C PRO A 29 -14.72 -31.17 -4.12
N ASP A 30 -13.49 -31.66 -4.34
CA ASP A 30 -12.87 -32.70 -3.51
C ASP A 30 -12.10 -32.14 -2.30
N PHE A 31 -12.05 -30.82 -2.13
CA PHE A 31 -11.28 -30.19 -1.06
C PHE A 31 -12.10 -30.08 0.23
N HIS A 32 -11.73 -30.90 1.22
CA HIS A 32 -12.40 -30.98 2.51
C HIS A 32 -11.62 -30.22 3.59
N TYR A 33 -12.29 -29.31 4.30
CA TYR A 33 -11.72 -28.62 5.46
C TYR A 33 -12.78 -28.43 6.55
N ASN A 34 -12.35 -28.35 7.81
CA ASN A 34 -13.25 -28.09 8.92
C ASN A 34 -13.64 -26.60 8.94
N ARG A 35 -14.94 -26.30 8.90
CA ARG A 35 -15.48 -24.92 8.92
C ARG A 35 -15.60 -24.33 10.33
N GLU A 36 -15.53 -25.15 11.37
CA GLU A 36 -15.67 -24.74 12.77
C GLU A 36 -14.38 -24.13 13.32
N ILE A 37 -13.25 -24.36 12.65
CA ILE A 37 -11.96 -23.83 13.06
C ILE A 37 -11.85 -22.39 12.56
N TRP A 38 -11.72 -21.46 13.51
CA TRP A 38 -11.41 -20.08 13.19
C TRP A 38 -9.91 -19.91 12.94
N TYR A 39 -9.57 -19.27 11.83
CA TYR A 39 -8.19 -18.92 11.48
C TYR A 39 -8.05 -17.40 11.44
N PRO A 40 -6.96 -16.82 11.97
CA PRO A 40 -6.77 -15.38 11.98
C PRO A 40 -6.68 -14.75 10.57
N HIS A 41 -6.29 -15.54 9.56
CA HIS A 41 -6.20 -15.13 8.17
C HIS A 41 -7.43 -15.52 7.32
N GLY A 42 -8.47 -16.09 7.95
CA GLY A 42 -9.74 -16.48 7.30
C GLY A 42 -9.85 -17.96 6.89
N GLY A 43 -8.75 -18.71 6.79
CA GLY A 43 -8.74 -20.13 6.44
C GLY A 43 -8.58 -20.39 4.93
N PHE A 44 -9.23 -21.44 4.42
CA PHE A 44 -9.10 -21.88 3.02
C PHE A 44 -10.18 -21.27 2.12
N TYR A 45 -9.79 -20.73 0.97
CA TYR A 45 -10.69 -20.16 -0.06
C TYR A 45 -11.70 -19.14 0.47
N CYS A 46 -11.23 -18.21 1.31
CA CYS A 46 -12.08 -17.21 1.96
C CYS A 46 -12.68 -16.22 0.96
N ASP A 47 -14.00 -16.26 0.82
CA ASP A 47 -14.77 -15.25 0.06
C ASP A 47 -15.92 -14.73 0.91
N PRO A 48 -15.64 -13.88 1.92
CA PRO A 48 -16.69 -13.31 2.74
C PRO A 48 -17.52 -12.33 1.91
N LYS A 49 -18.85 -12.44 1.99
CA LYS A 49 -19.81 -11.60 1.23
C LYS A 49 -19.54 -10.08 1.33
N GLY A 50 -18.93 -9.63 2.42
CA GLY A 50 -18.65 -8.22 2.71
C GLY A 50 -17.22 -7.75 2.41
N TRP A 51 -16.38 -8.54 1.71
CA TRP A 51 -14.96 -8.25 1.56
C TRP A 51 -14.67 -6.82 1.08
N ARG A 52 -15.41 -6.32 0.08
CA ARG A 52 -15.23 -4.96 -0.47
C ARG A 52 -15.39 -3.87 0.58
N LYS A 53 -16.46 -3.96 1.37
CA LYS A 53 -16.75 -2.99 2.44
C LYS A 53 -15.68 -3.04 3.53
N ASN A 54 -15.27 -4.25 3.94
CA ASN A 54 -14.25 -4.41 4.97
C ASN A 54 -12.90 -3.88 4.48
N THR A 55 -12.49 -4.17 3.24
CA THR A 55 -11.27 -3.62 2.65
C THR A 55 -11.32 -2.09 2.59
N LEU A 56 -12.45 -1.52 2.18
CA LEU A 56 -12.60 -0.06 2.14
C LEU A 56 -12.45 0.57 3.52
N LEU A 57 -13.09 -0.01 4.55
CA LEU A 57 -12.97 0.46 5.93
C LEU A 57 -11.54 0.33 6.46
N THR A 58 -10.88 -0.79 6.20
CA THR A 58 -9.48 -1.01 6.62
C THR A 58 -8.53 -0.03 5.94
N LEU A 59 -8.62 0.14 4.62
CA LEU A 59 -7.80 1.10 3.89
C LEU A 59 -8.10 2.54 4.32
N GLY A 60 -9.37 2.87 4.57
CA GLY A 60 -9.76 4.17 5.11
C GLY A 60 -9.14 4.43 6.49
N GLY A 61 -9.22 3.46 7.41
CA GLY A 61 -8.62 3.55 8.74
C GLY A 61 -7.11 3.70 8.69
N ILE A 62 -6.42 2.89 7.88
CA ILE A 62 -4.98 3.01 7.64
C ILE A 62 -4.64 4.39 7.06
N GLY A 63 -5.41 4.87 6.08
CA GLY A 63 -5.21 6.18 5.46
C GLY A 63 -5.28 7.33 6.48
N VAL A 64 -6.27 7.28 7.38
CA VAL A 64 -6.40 8.28 8.47
C VAL A 64 -5.19 8.25 9.40
N LEU A 65 -4.78 7.07 9.83
CA LEU A 65 -3.62 6.92 10.73
C LEU A 65 -2.32 7.39 10.07
N LEU A 66 -2.11 7.03 8.79
CA LEU A 66 -0.94 7.47 8.03
C LEU A 66 -0.93 8.99 7.84
N TYR A 67 -2.08 9.59 7.53
CA TYR A 67 -2.18 11.04 7.39
C TYR A 67 -1.84 11.76 8.70
N MET A 68 -2.43 11.35 9.83
CA MET A 68 -2.12 11.94 11.13
C MET A 68 -0.65 11.79 11.51
N THR A 69 -0.09 10.59 11.31
CA THR A 69 1.33 10.30 11.58
C THR A 69 2.24 11.14 10.70
N PHE A 70 1.91 11.27 9.42
CA PHE A 70 2.64 12.10 8.47
C PHE A 70 2.59 13.57 8.87
N SER A 71 1.40 14.13 9.15
CA SER A 71 1.25 15.53 9.58
C SER A 71 2.03 15.83 10.87
N TYR A 72 2.00 14.91 11.85
CA TYR A 72 2.79 15.03 13.06
C TYR A 72 4.30 14.96 12.76
N SER A 73 4.72 14.03 11.90
CA SER A 73 6.12 13.88 11.49
C SER A 73 6.64 15.12 10.78
N THR A 74 5.89 15.68 9.83
CA THR A 74 6.29 16.90 9.08
C THR A 74 6.34 18.12 9.98
N ALA A 75 5.45 18.24 10.96
CA ALA A 75 5.45 19.36 11.90
C ALA A 75 6.66 19.35 12.85
N ASN A 76 7.19 18.16 13.17
CA ASN A 76 8.32 17.99 14.08
C ASN A 76 9.68 17.82 13.36
N GLU A 77 9.67 17.73 12.04
CA GLU A 77 10.92 17.59 11.29
C GLU A 77 11.74 18.88 11.36
N VAL A 78 12.99 18.75 11.81
CA VAL A 78 13.98 19.84 11.85
C VAL A 78 15.14 19.50 10.91
N ARG A 79 15.49 20.42 10.02
CA ARG A 79 16.69 20.30 9.17
C ARG A 79 17.73 21.35 9.58
N HIS A 80 18.89 20.89 10.02
CA HIS A 80 19.98 21.78 10.44
C HIS A 80 20.72 22.43 9.27
N MET A 81 20.62 21.87 8.07
CA MET A 81 21.23 22.41 6.86
C MET A 81 20.19 22.51 5.74
N ALA A 82 20.34 23.54 4.92
CA ALA A 82 19.57 23.66 3.68
C ALA A 82 19.95 22.53 2.71
N PRO A 83 18.98 22.00 1.95
CA PRO A 83 19.27 21.03 0.90
C PRO A 83 20.08 21.66 -0.23
N LYS A 84 21.01 20.89 -0.80
CA LYS A 84 21.79 21.28 -1.98
C LYS A 84 21.00 20.96 -3.24
N GLY A 85 20.24 21.95 -3.73
CA GLY A 85 19.27 21.82 -4.80
C GLY A 85 17.86 21.54 -4.30
N TRP A 86 16.90 21.64 -5.21
CA TRP A 86 15.49 21.39 -4.93
C TRP A 86 15.21 19.89 -4.71
N ILE A 87 14.37 19.58 -3.72
CA ILE A 87 13.88 18.23 -3.45
C ILE A 87 12.36 18.27 -3.22
N PRO A 88 11.58 17.23 -3.54
CA PRO A 88 10.12 17.30 -3.37
C PRO A 88 9.68 17.38 -1.90
N SER A 89 10.47 16.82 -0.96
CA SER A 89 10.09 16.76 0.45
C SER A 89 10.10 18.11 1.17
N ILE A 90 10.72 19.16 0.62
CA ILE A 90 10.56 20.53 1.15
C ILE A 90 9.12 21.05 0.99
N MET A 91 8.31 20.49 0.09
CA MET A 91 6.90 20.89 -0.03
C MET A 91 6.04 20.44 1.15
N TRP A 92 6.48 19.41 1.89
CA TRP A 92 5.70 18.80 2.96
C TRP A 92 5.86 19.51 4.30
N ASN A 93 6.95 20.23 4.49
CA ASN A 93 7.25 20.95 5.72
C ASN A 93 7.60 22.42 5.40
N PRO A 94 6.79 23.39 5.82
CA PRO A 94 7.04 24.80 5.54
C PRO A 94 8.25 25.35 6.30
N ASN A 95 8.66 24.74 7.40
CA ASN A 95 9.74 25.23 8.27
C ASN A 95 11.15 24.90 7.75
N VAL A 96 11.22 24.21 6.61
CA VAL A 96 12.48 23.77 6.04
C VAL A 96 13.18 24.94 5.36
N PRO A 97 14.49 25.14 5.60
CA PRO A 97 15.25 26.18 4.90
C PRO A 97 15.17 26.01 3.39
N ASP A 98 15.12 27.13 2.68
CA ASP A 98 15.09 27.14 1.23
C ASP A 98 16.36 26.51 0.63
N PRO A 99 16.22 25.80 -0.51
CA PRO A 99 17.33 25.09 -1.12
C PRO A 99 18.44 26.05 -1.55
N VAL A 100 19.67 25.54 -1.60
CA VAL A 100 20.83 26.27 -2.14
C VAL A 100 21.42 25.55 -3.34
N ASP A 101 21.86 26.29 -4.35
CA ASP A 101 22.60 25.73 -5.49
C ASP A 101 23.97 25.18 -5.02
N PHE A 102 24.62 24.37 -5.86
CA PHE A 102 25.99 23.89 -5.65
C PHE A 102 27.01 25.03 -5.44
N ARG A 103 26.70 26.22 -5.94
CA ARG A 103 27.47 27.45 -5.78
C ARG A 103 27.15 28.23 -4.49
N GLY A 104 26.20 27.76 -3.67
CA GLY A 104 25.79 28.40 -2.41
C GLY A 104 24.75 29.52 -2.55
N ARG A 105 24.21 29.76 -3.76
CA ARG A 105 23.12 30.73 -3.97
C ARG A 105 21.81 30.20 -3.42
N LYS A 106 20.96 31.09 -2.87
CA LYS A 106 19.61 30.71 -2.44
C LYS A 106 18.71 30.50 -3.64
N LEU A 107 17.99 29.40 -3.64
CA LEU A 107 16.97 29.08 -4.63
C LEU A 107 15.59 29.30 -3.99
N ASN A 108 14.61 29.65 -4.82
CA ASN A 108 13.21 29.60 -4.43
C ASN A 108 12.81 28.16 -4.06
N ARG A 109 11.68 28.00 -3.37
CA ARG A 109 11.16 26.67 -2.97
C ARG A 109 10.76 25.77 -4.14
N ASP A 110 10.68 26.29 -5.35
CA ASP A 110 10.47 25.56 -6.60
C ASP A 110 11.79 25.19 -7.30
N GLY A 111 12.93 25.60 -6.74
CA GLY A 111 14.26 25.36 -7.30
C GLY A 111 14.72 26.41 -8.31
N THR A 112 13.91 27.43 -8.58
CA THR A 112 14.30 28.51 -9.50
C THR A 112 15.19 29.55 -8.80
N LEU A 113 15.92 30.33 -9.59
CA LEU A 113 16.66 31.48 -9.07
C LEU A 113 15.67 32.63 -8.75
N PRO A 114 15.91 33.42 -7.69
CA PRO A 114 15.15 34.63 -7.43
C PRO A 114 15.14 35.57 -8.65
N GLU A 115 14.02 36.25 -8.88
CA GLU A 115 13.90 37.25 -9.94
C GLU A 115 15.00 38.33 -9.77
N GLY A 116 15.77 38.57 -10.83
CA GLY A 116 16.91 39.50 -10.83
C GLY A 116 18.29 38.83 -10.80
N GLU A 117 18.43 37.59 -10.33
CA GLU A 117 19.72 36.88 -10.31
C GLU A 117 19.96 36.04 -11.59
N SER A 118 18.89 35.66 -12.28
CA SER A 118 18.96 34.89 -13.54
C SER A 118 19.54 35.67 -14.71
N SER A 119 19.38 36.99 -14.75
CA SER A 119 19.77 37.84 -15.89
C SER A 119 21.20 38.38 -15.79
N ALA A 120 21.79 38.41 -14.60
CA ALA A 120 23.11 38.98 -14.35
C ALA A 120 24.27 38.15 -14.97
N HIS A 121 24.02 36.91 -15.41
CA HIS A 121 25.05 36.01 -15.92
C HIS A 121 24.81 35.48 -17.34
N ALA A 122 23.74 35.90 -18.02
CA ALA A 122 23.54 35.57 -19.43
C ALA A 122 24.39 36.46 -20.37
N HIS A 123 25.08 37.46 -19.81
CA HIS A 123 25.96 38.39 -20.52
C HIS A 123 27.39 38.23 -20.03
N HIS A 124 28.09 37.19 -20.49
CA HIS A 124 29.57 37.15 -20.51
C HIS A 124 30.07 36.10 -21.50
#